data_AF-A0A972VJX4-F1
#
_entry.id   AF-A0A972VJX4-F1
#
_cell.length_a   1.000
_cell.length_b   1.000
_cell.length_c   1.000
_cell.angle_alpha   90.00
_cell.angle_beta   90.00
_cell.angle_gamma   90.00
#
_symmetry.space_group_name_H-M   'P 1'
#
loop_
_entity.id
_entity.type
_entity.pdbx_description
1 polymer ?
#
loop_
_entity_poly.entity_id
_entity_poly.type
_entity_poly.pdbx_seq_one_letter_code
_entity_poly.pdbx_strand_id
1 'polypeptide(L)'
;MKNNKLHWITSMALLVWLMAGSTSLIAQSELEDELEDAAREVEDALREVEEELDGMNIHIDLGGKYRNGSPKLGLYLEDLDFEEVYERHYPNNYGVLVTGVVSGGNADRAGIIKNDIIMEFDGELVRFEEHLTNLRDSKAPGDSAAIKVFRNEKEFATSIYFVPPTPETDEYGAPLSEKAIGMMAKKKKTSVGYGGGGPMAIMIDLDNTNLNNFLTNNGFDPIGKNEMISFGGYGMGNIGNGWFIGGAGSGFLKTQQIPTKDASNVLTGYKNAKIEFGFGGVTISKKYALFTKRIVLDFSTLVGGGGMIITVGNTDGDFSWDNEIESMNSNLIKYQKEFFVVQPSVGLMIRLQNWVAVHGSVGYLGMFSSDDKWTDTEFEFTVDGDSPSLKDALSYNLGFWFGF
;
A
#
# COMPACT_ATOMS: atom_id res chain seq x y z
N MET A 1 -4.86 27.17 0.83
CA MET A 1 -4.59 25.72 0.73
C MET A 1 -5.61 24.92 -0.11
N LYS A 2 -6.46 25.53 -0.96
CA LYS A 2 -7.35 24.78 -1.88
C LYS A 2 -6.84 24.66 -3.33
N ASN A 3 -5.89 25.48 -3.76
CA ASN A 3 -5.43 25.49 -5.16
C ASN A 3 -4.30 24.50 -5.51
N ASN A 4 -3.66 23.84 -4.54
CA ASN A 4 -2.60 22.86 -4.84
C ASN A 4 -3.13 21.42 -5.07
N LYS A 5 -4.37 21.12 -4.68
CA LYS A 5 -4.97 19.79 -4.85
C LYS A 5 -5.37 19.48 -6.30
N LEU A 6 -5.65 20.49 -7.11
CA LEU A 6 -6.04 20.29 -8.51
C LEU A 6 -4.82 20.05 -9.41
N HIS A 7 -3.66 20.65 -9.06
CA HIS A 7 -2.46 20.60 -9.88
C HIS A 7 -1.84 19.19 -10.01
N TRP A 8 -1.84 18.38 -8.95
CA TRP A 8 -1.27 17.03 -9.01
C TRP A 8 -2.19 16.05 -9.78
N ILE A 9 -3.51 16.20 -9.66
CA ILE A 9 -4.52 15.43 -10.41
C ILE A 9 -4.43 15.75 -11.91
N THR A 10 -4.37 17.04 -12.27
CA THR A 10 -4.18 17.43 -13.68
C THR A 10 -2.83 16.98 -14.23
N SER A 11 -1.78 16.96 -13.39
CA SER A 11 -0.46 16.47 -13.80
C SER A 11 -0.43 14.95 -13.98
N MET A 12 -1.17 14.20 -13.16
CA MET A 12 -1.32 12.74 -13.29
C MET A 12 -2.17 12.36 -14.50
N ALA A 13 -3.27 13.06 -14.77
CA ALA A 13 -4.05 12.89 -15.99
C ALA A 13 -3.20 13.17 -17.23
N LEU A 14 -2.38 14.23 -17.22
CA LEU A 14 -1.43 14.56 -18.29
C LEU A 14 -0.36 13.48 -18.46
N LEU A 15 0.14 12.87 -17.38
CA LEU A 15 1.16 11.82 -17.40
C LEU A 15 0.61 10.50 -17.96
N VAL A 16 -0.62 10.13 -17.60
CA VAL A 16 -1.34 9.00 -18.21
C VAL A 16 -1.56 9.26 -19.71
N TRP A 17 -1.92 10.50 -20.07
CA TRP A 17 -2.08 10.92 -21.46
C TRP A 17 -0.75 10.86 -22.24
N LEU A 18 0.36 11.27 -21.63
CA LEU A 18 1.70 11.20 -22.24
C LEU A 18 2.22 9.76 -22.36
N MET A 19 1.92 8.89 -21.39
CA MET A 19 2.24 7.46 -21.46
C MET A 19 1.46 6.78 -22.59
N ALA A 20 0.16 7.09 -22.70
CA ALA A 20 -0.69 6.64 -23.81
C ALA A 20 -0.28 7.23 -25.18
N GLY A 21 0.27 8.44 -25.20
CA GLY A 21 0.84 9.07 -26.39
C GLY A 21 2.20 8.50 -26.81
N SER A 22 3.03 8.05 -25.87
CA SER A 22 4.36 7.50 -26.21
C SER A 22 4.30 6.14 -26.95
N THR A 23 3.18 5.42 -26.83
CA THR A 23 2.89 4.19 -27.60
C THR A 23 2.27 4.48 -28.98
N SER A 24 2.01 5.75 -29.32
CA SER A 24 1.24 6.16 -30.50
C SER A 24 2.04 6.31 -31.81
N LEU A 25 3.28 5.83 -31.89
CA LEU A 25 4.05 5.95 -33.14
C LEU A 25 3.60 4.98 -34.25
N ILE A 26 2.59 4.15 -34.00
CA ILE A 26 2.03 3.19 -34.95
C ILE A 26 0.51 3.29 -34.88
N ALA A 27 -0.09 4.03 -35.81
CA ALA A 27 -1.53 4.30 -35.83
C ALA A 27 -2.35 3.16 -36.47
N GLN A 28 -3.56 2.94 -35.93
CA GLN A 28 -4.74 2.48 -36.66
C GLN A 28 -6.01 2.92 -35.90
N SER A 29 -7.09 3.29 -36.61
CA SER A 29 -8.29 3.97 -36.08
C SER A 29 -9.10 3.16 -35.04
N GLU A 30 -9.01 1.83 -35.04
CA GLU A 30 -9.62 0.99 -34.00
C GLU A 30 -8.96 1.17 -32.62
N LEU A 31 -7.71 1.63 -32.58
CA LEU A 31 -7.00 1.88 -31.32
C LEU A 31 -7.42 3.20 -30.67
N GLU A 32 -7.90 4.20 -31.43
CA GLU A 32 -8.37 5.46 -30.86
C GLU A 32 -9.63 5.26 -30.01
N ASP A 33 -10.57 4.44 -30.48
CA ASP A 33 -11.78 4.09 -29.73
C ASP A 33 -11.43 3.29 -28.45
N GLU A 34 -10.49 2.32 -28.55
CA GLU A 34 -10.00 1.57 -27.38
C GLU A 34 -9.23 2.46 -26.39
N LEU A 35 -8.49 3.46 -26.88
CA LEU A 35 -7.74 4.40 -26.05
C LEU A 35 -8.68 5.36 -25.32
N GLU A 36 -9.75 5.80 -25.98
CA GLU A 36 -10.75 6.66 -25.37
C GLU A 36 -11.57 5.90 -24.33
N ASP A 37 -11.92 4.65 -24.61
CA ASP A 37 -12.58 3.77 -23.63
C ASP A 37 -11.65 3.45 -22.43
N ALA A 38 -10.36 3.21 -22.68
CA ALA A 38 -9.37 3.03 -21.61
C ALA A 38 -9.18 4.31 -20.78
N ALA A 39 -9.15 5.48 -21.42
CA ALA A 39 -9.07 6.76 -20.74
C ALA A 39 -10.29 7.03 -19.86
N ARG A 40 -11.50 6.73 -20.36
CA ARG A 40 -12.74 6.79 -19.58
C ARG A 40 -12.72 5.81 -18.40
N GLU A 41 -12.24 4.59 -18.59
CA GLU A 41 -12.12 3.59 -17.51
C GLU A 41 -11.08 4.00 -16.45
N VAL A 42 -10.00 4.67 -16.85
CA VAL A 42 -9.02 5.26 -15.92
C VAL A 42 -9.64 6.43 -15.15
N GLU A 43 -10.40 7.30 -15.80
CA GLU A 43 -11.08 8.42 -15.14
C GLU A 43 -12.14 7.95 -14.14
N ASP A 44 -12.92 6.93 -14.50
CA ASP A 44 -13.86 6.28 -13.58
C ASP A 44 -13.14 5.60 -12.40
N ALA A 45 -12.02 4.92 -12.65
CA ALA A 45 -11.22 4.32 -11.59
C ALA A 45 -10.63 5.38 -10.64
N LEU A 46 -10.16 6.51 -11.18
CA LEU A 46 -9.70 7.66 -10.41
C LEU A 46 -10.80 8.24 -9.54
N ARG A 47 -12.00 8.41 -10.09
CA ARG A 47 -13.17 8.89 -9.34
C ARG A 47 -13.58 7.90 -8.23
N GLU A 48 -13.59 6.59 -8.49
CA GLU A 48 -13.87 5.57 -7.47
C GLU A 48 -12.82 5.60 -6.35
N VAL A 49 -11.54 5.80 -6.69
CA VAL A 49 -10.48 6.01 -5.68
C VAL A 49 -10.75 7.28 -4.88
N GLU A 50 -11.07 8.41 -5.52
CA GLU A 50 -11.29 9.68 -4.83
C GLU A 50 -12.50 9.61 -3.89
N GLU A 51 -13.62 9.03 -4.34
CA GLU A 51 -14.80 8.81 -3.50
C GLU A 51 -14.51 7.86 -2.33
N GLU A 52 -13.75 6.79 -2.56
CA GLU A 52 -13.32 5.88 -1.48
C GLU A 52 -12.35 6.57 -0.50
N LEU A 53 -11.43 7.41 -1.00
CA LEU A 53 -10.47 8.15 -0.17
C LEU A 53 -11.15 9.25 0.65
N ASP A 54 -12.12 9.98 0.08
CA ASP A 54 -12.91 10.97 0.81
C ASP A 54 -13.85 10.31 1.85
N GLY A 55 -14.31 9.09 1.57
CA GLY A 55 -14.99 8.23 2.54
C GLY A 55 -14.06 7.61 3.60
N MET A 56 -12.75 7.56 3.34
CA MET A 56 -11.74 7.10 4.29
C MET A 56 -11.37 8.22 5.27
N ASN A 57 -12.26 8.48 6.23
CA ASN A 57 -11.80 9.04 7.51
C ASN A 57 -10.88 8.01 8.18
N ILE A 58 -9.58 8.27 8.22
CA ILE A 58 -8.63 7.45 8.97
C ILE A 58 -8.85 7.71 10.46
N HIS A 59 -9.84 7.02 11.03
CA HIS A 59 -9.80 6.60 12.42
C HIS A 59 -8.98 5.31 12.45
N ILE A 60 -7.86 5.29 13.18
CA ILE A 60 -7.24 4.02 13.57
C ILE A 60 -8.16 3.44 14.64
N ASP A 61 -9.17 2.73 14.15
CA ASP A 61 -10.10 1.95 14.96
C ASP A 61 -9.72 0.48 14.77
N LEU A 62 -9.32 -0.18 15.86
CA LEU A 62 -8.93 -1.59 15.89
C LEU A 62 -10.20 -2.49 15.90
N GLY A 63 -11.15 -2.21 15.02
CA GLY A 63 -12.45 -2.87 14.94
C GLY A 63 -12.89 -3.11 13.50
N GLY A 64 -13.33 -4.33 13.20
CA GLY A 64 -13.52 -4.87 11.85
C GLY A 64 -14.47 -4.08 10.94
N LYS A 65 -14.05 -3.83 9.70
CA LYS A 65 -14.89 -3.24 8.64
C LYS A 65 -15.82 -4.28 8.00
N TYR A 66 -17.09 -3.92 7.90
CA TYR A 66 -18.14 -4.68 7.20
C TYR A 66 -17.85 -4.83 5.70
N ARG A 67 -18.06 -6.03 5.15
CA ARG A 67 -17.97 -6.33 3.71
C ARG A 67 -19.28 -5.97 3.00
N ASN A 68 -19.20 -5.21 1.90
CA ASN A 68 -20.37 -4.91 1.07
C ASN A 68 -20.90 -6.19 0.41
N GLY A 69 -22.11 -6.63 0.79
CA GLY A 69 -22.82 -7.77 0.19
C GLY A 69 -23.09 -8.95 1.14
N SER A 70 -22.57 -8.97 2.36
CA SER A 70 -22.92 -10.01 3.34
C SER A 70 -24.31 -9.77 3.97
N PRO A 71 -25.06 -10.84 4.28
CA PRO A 71 -26.38 -10.71 4.87
C PRO A 71 -26.29 -10.10 6.27
N LYS A 72 -27.21 -9.19 6.60
CA LYS A 72 -27.22 -8.48 7.90
C LYS A 72 -28.00 -9.27 8.95
N LEU A 73 -27.51 -9.34 10.18
CA LEU A 73 -28.29 -9.87 11.32
C LEU A 73 -29.38 -8.88 11.75
N GLY A 74 -29.07 -7.57 11.75
CA GLY A 74 -29.97 -6.53 12.28
C GLY A 74 -29.92 -6.44 13.81
N LEU A 75 -28.71 -6.58 14.38
CA LEU A 75 -28.43 -6.52 15.81
C LEU A 75 -27.40 -5.43 16.09
N TYR A 76 -27.50 -4.82 17.27
CA TYR A 76 -26.41 -4.10 17.92
C TYR A 76 -25.81 -5.04 18.97
N LEU A 77 -24.49 -5.18 18.95
CA LEU A 77 -23.76 -6.18 19.71
C LEU A 77 -22.70 -5.51 20.59
N GLU A 78 -22.36 -6.19 21.68
CA GLU A 78 -21.25 -5.83 22.57
C GLU A 78 -20.64 -7.12 23.13
N ASP A 79 -19.32 -7.16 23.29
CA ASP A 79 -18.64 -8.27 23.95
C ASP A 79 -19.00 -8.29 25.44
N LEU A 80 -19.25 -9.49 25.98
CA LEU A 80 -19.58 -9.65 27.39
C LEU A 80 -18.42 -9.22 28.28
N ASP A 81 -18.69 -8.33 29.23
CA ASP A 81 -17.79 -8.06 30.35
C ASP A 81 -18.14 -8.93 31.58
N PHE A 82 -17.23 -8.96 32.56
CA PHE A 82 -17.40 -9.77 33.77
C PHE A 82 -18.52 -9.27 34.69
N GLU A 83 -18.79 -7.97 34.68
CA GLU A 83 -19.83 -7.33 35.48
C GLU A 83 -21.21 -7.75 34.96
N GLU A 84 -21.40 -7.71 33.64
CA GLU A 84 -22.64 -8.05 32.96
C GLU A 84 -23.03 -9.52 33.11
N VAL A 85 -22.04 -10.41 33.03
CA VAL A 85 -22.23 -11.86 33.26
C VAL A 85 -22.74 -12.11 34.69
N TYR A 86 -22.16 -11.41 35.67
CA TYR A 86 -22.54 -11.55 37.08
C TYR A 86 -23.95 -11.00 37.35
N GLU A 87 -24.26 -9.80 36.86
CA GLU A 87 -25.59 -9.18 37.02
C GLU A 87 -26.73 -10.00 36.38
N ARG A 88 -26.44 -10.73 35.30
CA ARG A 88 -27.43 -11.47 34.51
C ARG A 88 -27.55 -12.95 34.89
N HIS A 89 -26.84 -13.38 35.94
CA HIS A 89 -26.79 -14.78 36.40
C HIS A 89 -26.48 -15.76 35.25
N TYR A 90 -25.64 -15.33 34.31
CA TYR A 90 -25.30 -16.13 33.15
C TYR A 90 -24.25 -17.18 33.53
N PRO A 91 -24.50 -18.49 33.34
CA PRO A 91 -23.63 -19.55 33.86
C PRO A 91 -22.34 -19.76 33.05
N ASN A 92 -22.19 -19.10 31.90
CA ASN A 92 -21.04 -19.25 31.01
C ASN A 92 -20.20 -17.96 30.94
N ASN A 93 -19.00 -18.09 30.39
CA ASN A 93 -18.04 -16.99 30.21
C ASN A 93 -17.80 -16.63 28.73
N TYR A 94 -18.75 -16.97 27.86
CA TYR A 94 -18.68 -16.74 26.42
C TYR A 94 -20.06 -16.35 25.89
N GLY A 95 -20.07 -15.58 24.82
CA GLY A 95 -21.28 -15.11 24.18
C GLY A 95 -21.17 -13.63 23.85
N VAL A 96 -22.15 -13.12 23.11
CA VAL A 96 -22.19 -11.71 22.71
C VAL A 96 -23.51 -11.12 23.15
N LEU A 97 -23.47 -9.97 23.82
CA LEU A 97 -24.65 -9.29 24.31
C LEU A 97 -25.35 -8.55 23.18
N VAL A 98 -26.67 -8.70 23.10
CA VAL A 98 -27.52 -7.92 22.21
C VAL A 98 -27.94 -6.62 22.90
N THR A 99 -27.32 -5.51 22.52
CA THR A 99 -27.62 -4.18 23.07
C THR A 99 -28.79 -3.49 22.38
N GLY A 100 -29.19 -4.00 21.20
CA GLY A 100 -30.36 -3.52 20.47
C GLY A 100 -30.70 -4.39 19.25
N VAL A 101 -31.92 -4.23 18.73
CA VAL A 101 -32.43 -4.96 17.56
C VAL A 101 -33.04 -3.99 16.58
N VAL A 102 -32.71 -4.15 15.29
CA VAL A 102 -33.28 -3.33 14.21
C VAL A 102 -34.70 -3.81 13.92
N SER A 103 -35.69 -2.93 14.13
CA SER A 103 -37.10 -3.24 13.91
C SER A 103 -37.38 -3.65 12.45
N GLY A 104 -38.11 -4.74 12.26
CA GLY A 104 -38.37 -5.35 10.95
C GLY A 104 -37.17 -6.09 10.34
N GLY A 105 -36.03 -6.15 11.06
CA GLY A 105 -34.81 -6.84 10.64
C GLY A 105 -34.88 -8.36 10.70
N ASN A 106 -33.80 -9.04 10.30
CA ASN A 106 -33.75 -10.51 10.31
C ASN A 106 -33.82 -11.07 11.74
N ALA A 107 -33.09 -10.46 12.69
CA ALA A 107 -33.10 -10.88 14.09
C ALA A 107 -34.41 -10.58 14.83
N ASP A 108 -35.06 -9.44 14.52
CA ASP A 108 -36.40 -9.11 15.05
C ASP A 108 -37.43 -10.17 14.63
N ARG A 109 -37.38 -10.58 13.35
CA ARG A 109 -38.21 -11.68 12.82
C ARG A 109 -37.88 -13.04 13.41
N ALA A 110 -36.64 -13.25 13.83
CA ALA A 110 -36.21 -14.43 14.57
C ALA A 110 -36.59 -14.37 16.06
N GLY A 111 -37.23 -13.28 16.53
CA GLY A 111 -37.66 -13.11 17.91
C GLY A 111 -36.52 -12.85 18.90
N ILE A 112 -35.35 -12.45 18.41
CA ILE A 112 -34.23 -11.98 19.24
C ILE A 112 -34.55 -10.59 19.74
N ILE A 113 -34.29 -10.32 21.03
CA ILE A 113 -34.59 -9.04 21.66
C ILE A 113 -33.35 -8.45 22.33
N LYS A 114 -33.45 -7.18 22.71
CA LYS A 114 -32.44 -6.53 23.55
C LYS A 114 -32.26 -7.28 24.87
N ASN A 115 -31.01 -7.38 25.33
CA ASN A 115 -30.53 -8.10 26.51
C ASN A 115 -30.46 -9.63 26.35
N ASP A 116 -30.62 -10.16 25.14
CA ASP A 116 -30.25 -11.55 24.86
C ASP A 116 -28.74 -11.70 24.83
N ILE A 117 -28.23 -12.86 25.27
CA ILE A 117 -26.84 -13.25 25.07
C ILE A 117 -26.80 -14.33 23.99
N ILE A 118 -26.14 -14.09 22.87
CA ILE A 118 -25.98 -15.09 21.80
C ILE A 118 -24.87 -16.05 22.20
N MET A 119 -25.21 -17.32 22.37
CA MET A 119 -24.30 -18.38 22.82
C MET A 119 -23.77 -19.22 21.66
N GLU A 120 -24.63 -19.52 20.68
CA GLU A 120 -24.30 -20.35 19.53
C GLU A 120 -24.90 -19.83 18.24
N PHE A 121 -24.20 -20.06 17.13
CA PHE A 121 -24.64 -19.79 15.77
C PHE A 121 -24.27 -20.99 14.87
N ASP A 122 -25.28 -21.64 14.29
CA ASP A 122 -25.18 -22.90 13.53
C ASP A 122 -24.43 -24.03 14.23
N GLY A 123 -24.60 -24.13 15.55
CA GLY A 123 -23.96 -25.15 16.38
C GLY A 123 -22.50 -24.83 16.73
N GLU A 124 -21.98 -23.68 16.31
CA GLU A 124 -20.68 -23.16 16.75
C GLU A 124 -20.83 -22.19 17.92
N LEU A 125 -19.96 -22.32 18.92
CA LEU A 125 -19.95 -21.45 20.10
C LEU A 125 -19.49 -20.03 19.74
N VAL A 126 -20.31 -19.05 20.07
CA VAL A 126 -20.02 -17.63 19.85
C VAL A 126 -19.24 -17.11 21.05
N ARG A 127 -18.02 -16.60 20.82
CA ARG A 127 -17.10 -16.20 21.90
C ARG A 127 -16.99 -14.69 22.08
N PHE A 128 -17.00 -13.96 20.97
CA PHE A 128 -16.88 -12.51 20.89
C PHE A 128 -17.52 -12.03 19.57
N GLU A 129 -17.78 -10.74 19.44
CA GLU A 129 -18.56 -10.12 18.36
C GLU A 129 -17.98 -10.42 16.98
N GLU A 130 -16.66 -10.33 16.84
CA GLU A 130 -15.97 -10.62 15.59
C GLU A 130 -16.18 -12.09 15.16
N HIS A 131 -16.23 -13.03 16.12
CA HIS A 131 -16.51 -14.43 15.82
C HIS A 131 -17.92 -14.61 15.21
N LEU A 132 -18.94 -13.98 15.81
CA LEU A 132 -20.30 -14.01 15.29
C LEU A 132 -20.41 -13.35 13.91
N THR A 133 -19.69 -12.26 13.70
CA THR A 133 -19.62 -11.53 12.42
C THR A 133 -19.03 -12.40 11.32
N ASN A 134 -17.97 -13.15 11.61
CA ASN A 134 -17.36 -14.08 10.67
C ASN A 134 -18.29 -15.27 10.33
N LEU A 135 -18.99 -15.81 11.32
CA LEU A 135 -19.97 -16.88 11.10
C LEU A 135 -21.13 -16.42 10.22
N ARG A 136 -21.62 -15.20 10.40
CA ARG A 136 -22.62 -14.57 9.52
C ARG A 136 -22.11 -14.40 8.10
N ASP A 137 -20.87 -13.93 7.92
CA ASP A 137 -20.29 -13.66 6.61
C ASP A 137 -20.09 -14.93 5.76
N SER A 138 -20.17 -16.11 6.38
CA SER A 138 -20.21 -17.40 5.67
C SER A 138 -21.57 -17.71 5.01
N LYS A 139 -22.62 -16.92 5.26
CA LYS A 139 -24.00 -17.15 4.80
C LYS A 139 -24.35 -16.31 3.58
N ALA A 140 -25.25 -16.83 2.75
CA ALA A 140 -25.82 -16.12 1.61
C ALA A 140 -27.23 -15.58 1.91
N PRO A 141 -27.67 -14.51 1.22
CA PRO A 141 -29.09 -14.13 1.21
C PRO A 141 -29.95 -15.30 0.71
N GLY A 142 -30.97 -15.66 1.48
CA GLY A 142 -31.82 -16.83 1.28
C GLY A 142 -31.50 -18.00 2.22
N ASP A 143 -30.38 -17.97 2.93
CA ASP A 143 -30.03 -19.00 3.90
C ASP A 143 -30.76 -18.81 5.24
N SER A 144 -30.81 -19.88 6.04
CA SER A 144 -31.19 -19.83 7.45
C SER A 144 -30.02 -20.26 8.34
N ALA A 145 -29.95 -19.72 9.55
CA ALA A 145 -28.98 -20.15 10.56
C ALA A 145 -29.65 -20.37 11.92
N ALA A 146 -29.34 -21.47 12.59
CA ALA A 146 -29.81 -21.76 13.94
C ALA A 146 -29.04 -20.90 14.95
N ILE A 147 -29.73 -20.30 15.92
CA ILE A 147 -29.13 -19.46 16.96
C ILE A 147 -29.64 -19.93 18.32
N LYS A 148 -28.72 -20.08 19.29
CA LYS A 148 -29.10 -20.19 20.70
C LYS A 148 -28.79 -18.90 21.44
N VAL A 149 -29.78 -18.43 22.18
CA VAL A 149 -29.68 -17.24 23.03
C VAL A 149 -30.01 -17.57 24.48
N PHE A 150 -29.43 -16.83 25.41
CA PHE A 150 -29.80 -16.86 26.81
C PHE A 150 -30.59 -15.60 27.16
N ARG A 151 -31.75 -15.80 27.80
CA ARG A 151 -32.70 -14.74 28.16
C ARG A 151 -33.36 -15.13 29.47
N ASN A 152 -33.40 -14.23 30.45
CA ASN A 152 -34.10 -14.46 31.73
C ASN A 152 -33.76 -15.83 32.36
N GLU A 153 -32.47 -16.12 32.49
CA GLU A 153 -31.95 -17.37 33.10
C GLU A 153 -32.29 -18.67 32.34
N LYS A 154 -32.74 -18.57 31.09
CA LYS A 154 -33.10 -19.73 30.27
C LYS A 154 -32.49 -19.64 28.87
N GLU A 155 -32.21 -20.81 28.31
CA GLU A 155 -31.77 -20.94 26.93
C GLU A 155 -32.97 -21.03 25.98
N PHE A 156 -32.87 -20.32 24.86
CA PHE A 156 -33.86 -20.32 23.78
C PHE A 156 -33.15 -20.59 22.46
N ALA A 157 -33.70 -21.50 21.65
CA ALA A 157 -33.24 -21.74 20.30
C ALA A 157 -34.22 -21.09 19.31
N THR A 158 -33.67 -20.38 18.32
CA THR A 158 -34.41 -19.79 17.20
C THR A 158 -33.64 -19.99 15.89
N SER A 159 -34.23 -19.61 14.77
CA SER A 159 -33.59 -19.63 13.46
C SER A 159 -33.74 -18.26 12.81
N ILE A 160 -32.63 -17.70 12.32
CA ILE A 160 -32.63 -16.45 11.57
C ILE A 160 -32.68 -16.76 10.08
N TYR A 161 -33.61 -16.12 9.36
CA TYR A 161 -33.73 -16.22 7.90
C TYR A 161 -33.20 -14.93 7.25
N PHE A 162 -32.25 -15.08 6.33
CA PHE A 162 -31.65 -13.95 5.63
C PHE A 162 -32.47 -13.61 4.38
N VAL A 163 -33.37 -12.64 4.47
CA VAL A 163 -34.27 -12.35 3.33
C VAL A 163 -33.51 -11.84 2.11
N PRO A 164 -33.70 -12.44 0.92
CA PRO A 164 -33.17 -11.91 -0.34
C PRO A 164 -33.74 -10.51 -0.61
N PRO A 165 -32.96 -9.58 -1.18
CA PRO A 165 -33.50 -8.29 -1.58
C PRO A 165 -34.64 -8.48 -2.59
N THR A 166 -35.80 -7.89 -2.30
CA THR A 166 -36.92 -7.81 -3.25
C THR A 166 -36.50 -6.98 -4.46
N PRO A 167 -36.75 -7.44 -5.70
CA PRO A 167 -36.51 -6.63 -6.89
C PRO A 167 -37.43 -5.40 -6.84
N GLU A 168 -36.85 -4.20 -6.96
CA GLU A 168 -37.65 -2.98 -7.15
C GLU A 168 -38.30 -3.03 -8.54
N THR A 169 -39.58 -2.65 -8.60
CA THR A 169 -40.38 -2.57 -9.83
C THR A 169 -40.66 -1.12 -10.17
N ASP A 170 -40.76 -0.78 -11.46
CA ASP A 170 -41.17 0.57 -11.88
C ASP A 170 -42.69 0.80 -11.72
N GLU A 171 -43.17 2.01 -12.03
CA GLU A 171 -44.58 2.40 -11.90
C GLU A 171 -45.54 1.61 -12.83
N TYR A 172 -45.00 0.82 -13.76
CA TYR A 172 -45.75 -0.02 -14.70
C TYR A 172 -45.66 -1.52 -14.37
N GLY A 173 -45.04 -1.88 -13.23
CA GLY A 173 -44.97 -3.26 -12.77
C GLY A 173 -43.99 -4.13 -13.56
N ALA A 174 -43.12 -3.54 -14.39
CA ALA A 174 -42.00 -4.25 -14.97
C ALA A 174 -40.88 -4.35 -13.94
N PRO A 175 -40.25 -5.53 -13.77
CA PRO A 175 -39.06 -5.61 -12.94
C PRO A 175 -38.00 -4.69 -13.56
N LEU A 176 -37.51 -3.72 -12.76
CA LEU A 176 -36.43 -2.82 -13.19
C LEU A 176 -35.18 -3.60 -13.64
N SER A 177 -35.09 -4.88 -13.26
CA SER A 177 -34.05 -5.80 -13.70
C SER A 177 -33.97 -5.93 -15.22
N GLU A 178 -35.03 -5.85 -16.02
CA GLU A 178 -34.91 -6.16 -17.45
C GLU A 178 -34.23 -5.03 -18.25
N LYS A 179 -34.51 -3.77 -17.88
CA LYS A 179 -33.82 -2.57 -18.40
C LYS A 179 -32.44 -2.38 -17.75
N ALA A 180 -32.31 -2.76 -16.48
CA ALA A 180 -31.04 -2.85 -15.79
C ALA A 180 -30.20 -4.07 -16.20
N ILE A 181 -30.69 -5.10 -16.89
CA ILE A 181 -29.83 -6.20 -17.38
C ILE A 181 -29.10 -5.73 -18.65
N GLY A 182 -29.71 -4.82 -19.42
CA GLY A 182 -29.05 -4.14 -20.54
C GLY A 182 -28.05 -3.05 -20.13
N MET A 183 -28.27 -2.35 -18.99
CA MET A 183 -27.40 -1.27 -18.51
C MET A 183 -26.55 -1.60 -17.25
N MET A 184 -26.98 -2.59 -16.45
CA MET A 184 -26.26 -3.24 -15.34
C MET A 184 -25.97 -4.72 -15.66
N ALA A 185 -25.48 -5.00 -16.86
CA ALA A 185 -24.36 -5.94 -16.91
C ALA A 185 -23.22 -5.27 -16.14
N LYS A 186 -23.30 -5.27 -14.80
CA LYS A 186 -22.27 -4.75 -13.88
C LYS A 186 -21.05 -5.60 -14.23
N LYS A 187 -20.20 -5.06 -15.12
CA LYS A 187 -19.08 -5.73 -15.78
C LYS A 187 -18.41 -6.55 -14.68
N LYS A 188 -18.56 -7.87 -14.73
CA LYS A 188 -18.18 -8.77 -13.62
C LYS A 188 -16.76 -8.40 -13.22
N LYS A 189 -16.57 -7.72 -12.06
CA LYS A 189 -15.29 -7.11 -11.69
C LYS A 189 -14.21 -8.18 -11.87
N THR A 190 -13.35 -7.94 -12.85
CA THR A 190 -12.31 -8.88 -13.28
C THR A 190 -11.32 -9.00 -12.13
N SER A 191 -10.97 -10.23 -11.75
CA SER A 191 -10.02 -10.43 -10.64
C SER A 191 -8.72 -9.69 -10.93
N VAL A 192 -8.27 -8.93 -9.93
CA VAL A 192 -6.99 -8.22 -9.93
C VAL A 192 -5.87 -9.03 -9.28
N GLY A 193 -6.11 -10.32 -8.99
CA GLY A 193 -5.16 -11.23 -8.36
C GLY A 193 -5.33 -11.30 -6.84
N TYR A 194 -4.66 -12.25 -6.21
CA TYR A 194 -4.71 -12.53 -4.77
C TYR A 194 -3.49 -11.99 -4.01
N GLY A 195 -2.38 -11.77 -4.71
CA GLY A 195 -1.14 -11.29 -4.10
C GLY A 195 0.08 -11.79 -4.83
N GLY A 196 1.23 -11.26 -4.46
CA GLY A 196 2.49 -11.55 -5.12
C GLY A 196 3.56 -10.54 -4.77
N GLY A 197 4.66 -10.59 -5.51
CA GLY A 197 5.76 -9.66 -5.36
C GLY A 197 6.87 -9.94 -6.36
N GLY A 198 7.94 -9.17 -6.29
CA GLY A 198 9.09 -9.39 -7.13
C GLY A 198 10.14 -8.29 -7.03
N PRO A 199 11.22 -8.43 -7.81
CA PRO A 199 12.26 -7.42 -7.90
C PRO A 199 11.76 -6.21 -8.68
N MET A 200 12.26 -5.03 -8.31
CA MET A 200 12.04 -3.78 -9.02
C MET A 200 13.33 -2.95 -9.08
N ALA A 201 13.47 -2.19 -10.15
CA ALA A 201 14.40 -1.08 -10.26
C ALA A 201 13.61 0.22 -10.19
N ILE A 202 14.14 1.20 -9.48
CA ILE A 202 13.57 2.54 -9.35
C ILE A 202 14.60 3.54 -9.84
N MET A 203 14.20 4.37 -10.79
CA MET A 203 14.96 5.54 -11.21
C MET A 203 14.38 6.77 -10.52
N ILE A 204 15.23 7.51 -9.81
CA ILE A 204 14.87 8.69 -9.03
C ILE A 204 15.55 9.90 -9.67
N ASP A 205 14.76 10.89 -10.07
CA ASP A 205 15.25 12.18 -10.58
C ASP A 205 15.54 13.09 -9.38
N LEU A 206 16.70 12.86 -8.77
CA LEU A 206 17.17 13.55 -7.58
C LEU A 206 18.24 14.59 -7.97
N ASP A 207 18.06 15.84 -7.54
CA ASP A 207 19.05 16.91 -7.70
C ASP A 207 20.32 16.58 -6.91
N ASN A 208 21.29 15.97 -7.60
CA ASN A 208 22.56 15.53 -7.04
C ASN A 208 23.63 16.62 -7.08
N THR A 209 23.30 17.87 -7.40
CA THR A 209 24.29 18.95 -7.61
C THR A 209 25.22 19.11 -6.42
N ASN A 210 24.68 19.23 -5.20
CA ASN A 210 25.48 19.40 -3.99
C ASN A 210 26.33 18.16 -3.66
N LEU A 211 25.77 16.97 -3.85
CA LEU A 211 26.49 15.71 -3.64
C LEU A 211 27.63 15.53 -4.64
N ASN A 212 27.40 15.83 -5.92
CA ASN A 212 28.42 15.79 -6.95
C ASN A 212 29.51 16.83 -6.70
N ASN A 213 29.16 18.05 -6.31
CA ASN A 213 30.14 19.07 -5.93
C ASN A 213 31.01 18.59 -4.76
N PHE A 214 30.41 17.98 -3.74
CA PHE A 214 31.15 17.38 -2.63
C PHE A 214 32.11 16.28 -3.10
N LEU A 215 31.65 15.37 -3.95
CA LEU A 215 32.48 14.28 -4.50
C LEU A 215 33.65 14.83 -5.33
N THR A 216 33.38 15.73 -6.27
CA THR A 216 34.41 16.29 -7.15
C THR A 216 35.42 17.12 -6.37
N ASN A 217 34.99 17.89 -5.37
CA ASN A 217 35.89 18.64 -4.49
C ASN A 217 36.82 17.74 -3.68
N ASN A 218 36.40 16.50 -3.41
CA ASN A 218 37.22 15.50 -2.73
C ASN A 218 38.01 14.59 -3.69
N GLY A 219 37.86 14.80 -5.00
CA GLY A 219 38.56 14.08 -6.06
C GLY A 219 37.87 12.81 -6.55
N PHE A 220 36.62 12.57 -6.15
CA PHE A 220 35.80 11.43 -6.60
C PHE A 220 35.00 11.74 -7.86
N ASP A 221 34.62 10.69 -8.59
CA ASP A 221 33.74 10.81 -9.74
C ASP A 221 32.30 11.15 -9.29
N PRO A 222 31.56 11.96 -10.06
CA PRO A 222 30.14 12.21 -9.80
C PRO A 222 29.31 10.94 -9.99
N ILE A 223 28.17 10.84 -9.31
CA ILE A 223 27.31 9.63 -9.35
C ILE A 223 26.22 9.65 -10.43
N GLY A 224 26.21 10.68 -11.27
CA GLY A 224 25.19 10.93 -12.29
C GLY A 224 24.73 12.39 -12.24
N LYS A 225 24.15 12.92 -13.32
CA LYS A 225 23.77 14.34 -13.38
C LYS A 225 22.64 14.64 -12.40
N ASN A 226 21.49 14.00 -12.58
CA ASN A 226 20.30 14.14 -11.72
C ASN A 226 19.59 12.78 -11.47
N GLU A 227 20.16 11.66 -11.89
CA GLU A 227 19.44 10.39 -11.90
C GLU A 227 20.16 9.37 -11.03
N MET A 228 19.42 8.73 -10.12
CA MET A 228 19.90 7.64 -9.30
C MET A 228 19.04 6.40 -9.55
N ILE A 229 19.69 5.28 -9.88
CA ILE A 229 19.00 4.00 -10.08
C ILE A 229 19.21 3.14 -8.84
N SER A 230 18.14 2.81 -8.15
CA SER A 230 18.12 1.90 -7.01
C SER A 230 17.44 0.59 -7.37
N PHE A 231 17.81 -0.48 -6.65
CA PHE A 231 17.27 -1.82 -6.85
C PHE A 231 16.63 -2.31 -5.55
N GLY A 232 15.56 -3.08 -5.68
CA GLY A 232 14.79 -3.51 -4.53
C GLY A 232 13.74 -4.54 -4.87
N GLY A 233 12.72 -4.59 -4.02
CA GLY A 233 11.62 -5.52 -4.18
C GLY A 233 10.36 -5.02 -3.50
N TYR A 234 9.25 -5.61 -3.92
CA TYR A 234 7.93 -5.26 -3.44
C TYR A 234 7.09 -6.53 -3.36
N GLY A 235 6.12 -6.54 -2.45
CA GLY A 235 5.17 -7.64 -2.33
C GLY A 235 3.96 -7.23 -1.53
N MET A 236 2.78 -7.67 -1.96
CA MET A 236 1.50 -7.28 -1.37
C MET A 236 0.46 -8.38 -1.54
N GLY A 237 -0.45 -8.48 -0.57
CA GLY A 237 -1.60 -9.39 -0.58
C GLY A 237 -2.92 -8.63 -0.78
N ASN A 238 -3.88 -9.27 -1.44
CA ASN A 238 -5.21 -8.72 -1.64
C ASN A 238 -6.02 -8.82 -0.33
N ILE A 239 -6.58 -7.70 0.12
CA ILE A 239 -7.41 -7.61 1.33
C ILE A 239 -8.91 -7.44 1.01
N GLY A 240 -9.29 -7.54 -0.26
CA GLY A 240 -10.65 -7.46 -0.75
C GLY A 240 -10.92 -6.18 -1.53
N ASN A 241 -11.95 -6.22 -2.39
CA ASN A 241 -12.41 -5.07 -3.19
C ASN A 241 -11.30 -4.37 -4.01
N GLY A 242 -10.29 -5.13 -4.44
CA GLY A 242 -9.16 -4.62 -5.20
C GLY A 242 -8.13 -3.84 -4.39
N TRP A 243 -8.28 -3.79 -3.06
CA TRP A 243 -7.26 -3.26 -2.17
C TRP A 243 -6.17 -4.30 -1.89
N PHE A 244 -4.94 -3.82 -1.84
CA PHE A 244 -3.76 -4.59 -1.51
C PHE A 244 -2.97 -3.86 -0.45
N ILE A 245 -2.39 -4.63 0.47
CA ILE A 245 -1.44 -4.13 1.46
C ILE A 245 -0.19 -4.99 1.42
N GLY A 246 0.96 -4.37 1.61
CA GLY A 246 2.23 -5.06 1.56
C GLY A 246 3.40 -4.18 1.94
N GLY A 247 4.59 -4.59 1.50
CA GLY A 247 5.82 -3.86 1.71
C GLY A 247 6.56 -3.65 0.40
N ALA A 248 7.27 -2.54 0.30
CA ALA A 248 8.25 -2.33 -0.76
C ALA A 248 9.46 -1.58 -0.20
N GLY A 249 10.59 -1.75 -0.87
CA GLY A 249 11.80 -1.02 -0.53
C GLY A 249 12.84 -1.12 -1.65
N SER A 250 13.72 -0.13 -1.70
CA SER A 250 14.77 -0.01 -2.70
C SER A 250 15.98 0.69 -2.13
N GLY A 251 17.16 0.32 -2.62
CA GLY A 251 18.41 0.92 -2.21
C GLY A 251 19.45 1.00 -3.32
N PHE A 252 20.41 1.87 -3.12
CA PHE A 252 21.54 2.14 -3.98
C PHE A 252 22.80 2.17 -3.12
N LEU A 253 23.87 1.58 -3.66
CA LEU A 253 25.19 1.59 -3.07
C LEU A 253 26.20 1.95 -4.17
N LYS A 254 26.99 2.99 -3.93
CA LYS A 254 28.15 3.33 -4.76
C LYS A 254 29.39 3.41 -3.91
N THR A 255 30.41 2.66 -4.31
CA THR A 255 31.74 2.71 -3.72
C THR A 255 32.73 3.21 -4.76
N GLN A 256 33.59 4.12 -4.37
CA GLN A 256 34.71 4.62 -5.15
C GLN A 256 35.98 4.50 -4.32
N GLN A 257 37.05 4.05 -4.96
CA GLN A 257 38.36 3.96 -4.35
C GLN A 257 39.38 4.52 -5.35
N ILE A 258 40.18 5.47 -4.90
CA ILE A 258 41.14 6.19 -5.73
C ILE A 258 42.52 6.03 -5.09
N PRO A 259 43.53 5.52 -5.81
CA PRO A 259 44.88 5.43 -5.30
C PRO A 259 45.47 6.83 -5.11
N THR A 260 45.99 7.09 -3.93
CA THR A 260 46.77 8.28 -3.64
C THR A 260 48.22 7.97 -3.96
N LYS A 261 48.86 8.85 -4.74
CA LYS A 261 50.27 8.70 -5.11
C LYS A 261 51.06 9.96 -4.79
N ASP A 262 52.34 9.79 -4.49
CA ASP A 262 53.27 10.90 -4.32
C ASP A 262 53.69 11.52 -5.67
N ALA A 263 54.54 12.55 -5.61
CA ALA A 263 55.08 13.21 -6.80
C ALA A 263 55.94 12.28 -7.69
N SER A 264 56.42 11.15 -7.15
CA SER A 264 57.19 10.13 -7.86
C SER A 264 56.30 9.02 -8.44
N ASN A 265 54.97 9.17 -8.37
CA ASN A 265 53.97 8.20 -8.82
C ASN A 265 54.02 6.86 -8.05
N VAL A 266 54.56 6.88 -6.83
CA VAL A 266 54.55 5.75 -5.89
C VAL A 266 53.22 5.77 -5.12
N LEU A 267 52.61 4.61 -4.95
CA LEU A 267 51.37 4.46 -4.19
C LEU A 267 51.65 4.75 -2.71
N THR A 268 50.90 5.69 -2.14
CA THR A 268 51.00 6.09 -0.73
C THR A 268 49.73 5.79 0.07
N GLY A 269 48.64 5.43 -0.59
CA GLY A 269 47.37 5.18 0.10
C GLY A 269 46.17 5.15 -0.82
N TYR A 270 44.99 5.25 -0.22
CA TYR A 270 43.71 5.24 -0.93
C TYR A 270 42.71 6.21 -0.33
N LYS A 271 42.03 6.97 -1.19
CA LYS A 271 40.80 7.68 -0.84
C LYS A 271 39.60 6.79 -1.15
N ASN A 272 38.67 6.71 -0.21
CA ASN A 272 37.46 5.93 -0.34
C ASN A 272 36.23 6.82 -0.16
N ALA A 273 35.23 6.64 -1.01
CA ALA A 273 33.89 7.20 -0.82
C ALA A 273 32.86 6.09 -0.97
N LYS A 274 31.97 5.96 0.00
CA LYS A 274 30.84 5.04 -0.01
C LYS A 274 29.56 5.85 0.18
N ILE A 275 28.63 5.72 -0.75
CA ILE A 275 27.31 6.36 -0.69
C ILE A 275 26.27 5.26 -0.65
N GLU A 276 25.46 5.27 0.40
CA GLU A 276 24.35 4.37 0.61
C GLU A 276 23.08 5.20 0.66
N PHE A 277 22.11 4.86 -0.16
CA PHE A 277 20.78 5.45 -0.12
C PHE A 277 19.76 4.32 -0.11
N GLY A 278 18.72 4.42 0.70
CA GLY A 278 17.65 3.44 0.65
C GLY A 278 16.42 3.88 1.40
N PHE A 279 15.30 3.29 1.02
CA PHE A 279 14.01 3.50 1.69
C PHE A 279 13.14 2.26 1.57
N GLY A 280 12.16 2.16 2.46
CA GLY A 280 11.15 1.12 2.41
C GLY A 280 10.02 1.38 3.39
N GLY A 281 8.95 0.60 3.26
CA GLY A 281 7.78 0.81 4.10
C GLY A 281 6.60 -0.05 3.70
N VAL A 282 5.45 0.33 4.24
CA VAL A 282 4.17 -0.30 3.94
C VAL A 282 3.60 0.35 2.70
N THR A 283 3.14 -0.46 1.76
CA THR A 283 2.45 -0.01 0.55
C THR A 283 0.98 -0.37 0.63
N ILE A 284 0.13 0.60 0.33
CA ILE A 284 -1.31 0.41 0.14
C ILE A 284 -1.59 0.69 -1.34
N SER A 285 -2.24 -0.26 -2.00
CA SER A 285 -2.53 -0.17 -3.43
C SER A 285 -3.99 -0.49 -3.72
N LYS A 286 -4.65 0.36 -4.48
CA LYS A 286 -5.93 0.05 -5.11
C LYS A 286 -5.69 -0.38 -6.55
N LYS A 287 -6.14 -1.57 -6.93
CA LYS A 287 -5.97 -2.14 -8.26
C LYS A 287 -7.29 -2.27 -8.99
N TYR A 288 -7.28 -1.94 -10.27
CA TYR A 288 -8.40 -2.05 -11.19
C TYR A 288 -7.97 -2.84 -12.41
N ALA A 289 -8.64 -3.97 -12.65
CA ALA A 289 -8.50 -4.66 -13.93
C ALA A 289 -9.34 -3.87 -14.94
N LEU A 290 -8.71 -3.45 -16.03
CA LEU A 290 -9.36 -2.69 -17.09
C LEU A 290 -10.22 -3.65 -17.95
N PHE A 291 -10.36 -3.35 -19.24
CA PHE A 291 -10.99 -4.18 -20.27
C PHE A 291 -10.58 -5.67 -20.26
N THR A 292 -9.38 -6.05 -19.78
CA THR A 292 -9.01 -7.46 -19.56
C THR A 292 -8.39 -7.73 -18.18
N LYS A 293 -8.44 -8.99 -17.74
CA LYS A 293 -7.63 -9.46 -16.59
C LYS A 293 -6.12 -9.38 -16.83
N ARG A 294 -5.65 -9.16 -18.06
CA ARG A 294 -4.21 -9.08 -18.35
C ARG A 294 -3.63 -7.73 -18.04
N ILE A 295 -4.45 -6.67 -18.04
CA ILE A 295 -3.99 -5.30 -17.84
C ILE A 295 -4.65 -4.77 -16.57
N VAL A 296 -3.83 -4.46 -15.59
CA VAL A 296 -4.26 -3.96 -14.28
C VAL A 296 -3.64 -2.60 -14.05
N LEU A 297 -4.48 -1.61 -13.83
CA LEU A 297 -4.11 -0.29 -13.35
C LEU A 297 -3.98 -0.34 -11.83
N ASP A 298 -2.98 0.33 -11.26
CA ASP A 298 -2.83 0.44 -9.81
C ASP A 298 -2.51 1.86 -9.35
N PHE A 299 -3.14 2.25 -8.24
CA PHE A 299 -2.89 3.48 -7.51
C PHE A 299 -2.29 3.09 -6.17
N SER A 300 -1.03 3.43 -5.97
CA SER A 300 -0.22 2.89 -4.89
C SER A 300 0.43 4.01 -4.10
N THR A 301 0.42 3.93 -2.77
CA THR A 301 1.22 4.80 -1.92
C THR A 301 2.06 3.98 -0.97
N LEU A 302 3.37 4.24 -0.95
CA LEU A 302 4.27 3.74 0.09
C LEU A 302 4.41 4.78 1.18
N VAL A 303 4.39 4.33 2.43
CA VAL A 303 4.67 5.14 3.61
C VAL A 303 5.66 4.38 4.48
N GLY A 304 6.75 5.03 4.87
CA GLY A 304 7.79 4.38 5.66
C GLY A 304 8.97 5.28 5.95
N GLY A 305 10.16 4.69 5.96
CA GLY A 305 11.40 5.39 6.32
C GLY A 305 12.52 5.09 5.34
N GLY A 306 13.55 5.91 5.39
CA GLY A 306 14.75 5.76 4.61
C GLY A 306 15.91 6.53 5.20
N GLY A 307 17.06 6.39 4.56
CA GLY A 307 18.26 7.08 4.96
C GLY A 307 19.27 7.19 3.83
N MET A 308 20.14 8.17 3.96
CA MET A 308 21.34 8.33 3.15
C MET A 308 22.56 8.37 4.07
N ILE A 309 23.58 7.59 3.75
CA ILE A 309 24.86 7.55 4.45
C ILE A 309 25.96 7.84 3.43
N ILE A 310 26.81 8.81 3.74
CA ILE A 310 28.00 9.13 2.97
C ILE A 310 29.20 8.91 3.87
N THR A 311 30.02 7.93 3.53
CA THR A 311 31.29 7.66 4.21
C THR A 311 32.43 8.08 3.31
N VAL A 312 33.28 9.00 3.77
CA VAL A 312 34.51 9.38 3.06
C VAL A 312 35.69 9.14 3.98
N GLY A 313 36.76 8.56 3.45
CA GLY A 313 37.97 8.37 4.22
C GLY A 313 39.23 8.33 3.37
N ASN A 314 40.36 8.49 4.02
CA ASN A 314 41.68 8.28 3.45
C ASN A 314 42.45 7.30 4.33
N THR A 315 43.18 6.40 3.69
CA THR A 315 44.09 5.46 4.35
C THR A 315 45.49 5.67 3.82
N ASP A 316 46.45 5.89 4.71
CA ASP A 316 47.86 5.95 4.37
C ASP A 316 48.43 4.52 4.42
N GLY A 317 48.91 3.99 3.29
CA GLY A 317 49.49 2.65 3.18
C GLY A 317 49.08 1.84 1.94
N ASP A 318 50.03 1.04 1.43
CA ASP A 318 49.78 0.02 0.40
C ASP A 318 49.43 -1.33 1.04
N PHE A 319 48.15 -1.68 1.01
CA PHE A 319 47.64 -2.96 1.53
C PHE A 319 47.80 -4.07 0.50
N SER A 320 48.97 -4.72 0.52
CA SER A 320 49.22 -5.97 -0.21
C SER A 320 49.58 -7.08 0.77
N TRP A 321 49.34 -8.34 0.39
CA TRP A 321 49.74 -9.51 1.18
C TRP A 321 51.26 -9.63 1.38
N ASP A 322 52.03 -8.86 0.60
CA ASP A 322 53.49 -8.89 0.56
C ASP A 322 54.15 -7.78 1.42
N ASN A 323 53.36 -6.84 1.95
CA ASN A 323 53.87 -5.70 2.74
C ASN A 323 53.64 -5.90 4.25
N GLU A 324 54.63 -5.55 5.07
CA GLU A 324 54.46 -5.42 6.52
C GLU A 324 53.75 -4.10 6.86
N ILE A 325 52.76 -4.13 7.75
CA ILE A 325 51.99 -2.95 8.17
C ILE A 325 52.78 -2.21 9.26
N GLU A 326 53.60 -1.23 8.87
CA GLU A 326 54.50 -0.52 9.80
C GLU A 326 53.87 0.69 10.51
N SER A 327 52.97 1.43 9.85
CA SER A 327 52.18 2.52 10.45
C SER A 327 50.92 2.79 9.65
N MET A 328 49.78 3.00 10.32
CA MET A 328 48.49 3.28 9.69
C MET A 328 47.94 4.59 10.25
N ASN A 329 47.80 5.60 9.40
CA ASN A 329 46.90 6.72 9.67
C ASN A 329 45.70 6.56 8.73
N SER A 330 44.51 6.42 9.31
CA SER A 330 43.26 6.41 8.56
C SER A 330 42.32 7.44 9.16
N ASN A 331 41.76 8.29 8.30
CA ASN A 331 40.69 9.19 8.67
C ASN A 331 39.43 8.71 7.97
N LEU A 332 38.37 8.52 8.73
CA LEU A 332 37.04 8.16 8.24
C LEU A 332 36.06 9.20 8.77
N ILE A 333 35.17 9.67 7.91
CA ILE A 333 34.08 10.57 8.28
C ILE A 333 32.80 9.96 7.71
N LYS A 334 31.76 9.86 8.54
CA LYS A 334 30.48 9.26 8.16
C LYS A 334 29.35 10.24 8.42
N TYR A 335 28.76 10.73 7.34
CA TYR A 335 27.59 11.60 7.35
C TYR A 335 26.31 10.77 7.17
N GLN A 336 25.31 11.00 8.02
CA GLN A 336 24.02 10.31 7.95
C GLN A 336 22.86 11.31 7.94
N LYS A 337 21.83 10.99 7.15
CA LYS A 337 20.53 11.67 7.17
C LYS A 337 19.41 10.65 7.06
N GLU A 338 18.54 10.64 8.06
CA GLU A 338 17.32 9.82 8.09
C GLU A 338 16.11 10.65 7.66
N PHE A 339 15.15 10.00 7.02
CA PHE A 339 13.96 10.65 6.53
C PHE A 339 12.76 9.70 6.54
N PHE A 340 11.59 10.26 6.75
CA PHE A 340 10.31 9.65 6.48
C PHE A 340 10.01 9.72 4.99
N VAL A 341 9.38 8.67 4.46
CA VAL A 341 9.07 8.56 3.03
C VAL A 341 7.58 8.45 2.81
N VAL A 342 7.08 9.21 1.83
CA VAL A 342 5.78 9.01 1.21
C VAL A 342 5.98 8.96 -0.30
N GLN A 343 5.54 7.86 -0.94
CA GLN A 343 5.68 7.68 -2.39
C GLN A 343 4.34 7.32 -3.04
N PRO A 344 3.48 8.29 -3.36
CA PRO A 344 2.33 8.07 -4.23
C PRO A 344 2.78 7.75 -5.65
N SER A 345 2.07 6.85 -6.32
CA SER A 345 2.37 6.39 -7.67
C SER A 345 1.14 5.84 -8.39
N VAL A 346 1.21 5.87 -9.72
CA VAL A 346 0.28 5.18 -10.61
C VAL A 346 1.06 4.22 -11.49
N GLY A 347 0.57 2.99 -11.54
CA GLY A 347 1.21 1.90 -12.25
C GLY A 347 0.28 1.18 -13.21
N LEU A 348 0.92 0.51 -14.17
CA LEU A 348 0.29 -0.43 -15.08
C LEU A 348 1.02 -1.76 -14.98
N MET A 349 0.24 -2.81 -14.76
CA MET A 349 0.72 -4.18 -14.71
C MET A 349 0.17 -4.98 -15.90
N ILE A 350 1.06 -5.60 -16.65
CA ILE A 350 0.73 -6.43 -17.82
C ILE A 350 1.09 -7.89 -17.49
N ARG A 351 0.07 -8.73 -17.30
CA ARG A 351 0.22 -10.17 -17.09
C ARG A 351 0.62 -10.86 -18.37
N LEU A 352 1.83 -11.43 -18.36
CA LEU A 352 2.33 -12.28 -19.43
C LEU A 352 1.72 -13.69 -19.31
N GLN A 353 1.58 -14.18 -18.08
CA GLN A 353 0.92 -15.44 -17.71
C GLN A 353 0.15 -15.26 -16.40
N ASN A 354 -0.55 -16.31 -15.95
CA ASN A 354 -1.31 -16.29 -14.70
C ASN A 354 -0.45 -16.07 -13.45
N TRP A 355 0.87 -16.29 -13.52
CA TRP A 355 1.78 -16.20 -12.38
C TRP A 355 2.89 -15.16 -12.55
N VAL A 356 3.02 -14.53 -13.72
CA VAL A 356 4.07 -13.53 -14.01
C VAL A 356 3.54 -12.36 -14.81
N ALA A 357 3.91 -11.16 -14.38
CA ALA A 357 3.59 -9.89 -15.01
C ALA A 357 4.80 -8.94 -15.01
N VAL A 358 4.77 -7.97 -15.93
CA VAL A 358 5.65 -6.80 -15.91
C VAL A 358 4.86 -5.65 -15.31
N HIS A 359 5.48 -4.89 -14.41
CA HIS A 359 4.89 -3.73 -13.76
C HIS A 359 5.77 -2.50 -13.99
N GLY A 360 5.16 -1.43 -14.48
CA GLY A 360 5.78 -0.12 -14.59
C GLY A 360 4.92 0.90 -13.86
N SER A 361 5.54 1.82 -13.11
CA SER A 361 4.81 2.91 -12.47
C SER A 361 5.60 4.21 -12.44
N VAL A 362 4.88 5.32 -12.38
CA VAL A 362 5.44 6.65 -12.19
C VAL A 362 4.84 7.24 -10.91
N GLY A 363 5.67 7.88 -10.12
CA GLY A 363 5.28 8.43 -8.83
C GLY A 363 6.15 9.61 -8.42
N TYR A 364 5.91 10.05 -7.19
CA TYR A 364 6.65 11.13 -6.56
C TYR A 364 7.18 10.65 -5.22
N LEU A 365 8.48 10.74 -4.99
CA LEU A 365 9.14 10.38 -3.75
C LEU A 365 9.28 11.61 -2.87
N GLY A 366 8.42 11.73 -1.86
CA GLY A 366 8.51 12.74 -0.82
C GLY A 366 9.41 12.27 0.32
N MET A 367 10.40 13.09 0.70
CA MET A 367 11.37 12.76 1.75
C MET A 367 11.35 13.85 2.83
N PHE A 368 10.87 13.50 4.03
CA PHE A 368 10.67 14.44 5.13
C PHE A 368 11.61 14.11 6.28
N SER A 369 12.46 15.07 6.67
CA SER A 369 13.30 14.94 7.85
C SER A 369 12.90 15.99 8.89
N SER A 370 13.05 15.67 10.18
CA SER A 370 12.68 16.58 11.29
C SER A 370 13.65 17.75 11.44
N ASP A 371 14.89 17.61 10.96
CA ASP A 371 15.89 18.68 10.83
C ASP A 371 16.61 18.50 9.48
N ASP A 372 17.07 19.60 8.89
CA ASP A 372 17.82 19.55 7.63
C ASP A 372 19.29 19.14 7.81
N LYS A 373 19.75 19.11 9.05
CA LYS A 373 21.13 18.80 9.42
C LYS A 373 21.51 17.35 9.19
N TRP A 374 22.75 17.17 8.77
CA TRP A 374 23.44 15.90 8.73
C TRP A 374 24.15 15.65 10.06
N THR A 375 24.19 14.39 10.50
CA THR A 375 24.89 13.98 11.73
C THR A 375 26.15 13.18 11.40
N ASP A 376 27.21 13.41 12.17
CA ASP A 376 28.35 12.51 12.21
C ASP A 376 28.10 11.42 13.25
N THR A 377 28.06 10.15 12.84
CA THR A 377 27.83 9.04 13.77
C THR A 377 29.03 8.70 14.65
N GLU A 378 30.26 9.09 14.31
CA GLU A 378 31.42 8.76 15.15
C GLU A 378 31.53 9.67 16.38
N PHE A 379 31.02 10.90 16.28
CA PHE A 379 31.18 11.90 17.34
C PHE A 379 29.90 12.69 17.69
N GLU A 380 28.76 12.37 17.08
CA GLU A 380 27.43 12.99 17.32
C GLU A 380 27.38 14.51 17.12
N PHE A 381 28.25 15.06 16.26
CA PHE A 381 28.24 16.48 15.94
C PHE A 381 27.29 16.78 14.76
N THR A 382 26.66 17.96 14.81
CA THR A 382 26.02 18.56 13.64
C THR A 382 27.10 18.97 12.65
N VAL A 383 26.92 18.60 11.39
CA VAL A 383 27.81 19.04 10.31
C VAL A 383 27.40 20.45 9.89
N ASP A 384 28.31 21.42 10.02
CA ASP A 384 28.10 22.79 9.56
C ASP A 384 28.39 22.94 8.05
N GLY A 385 27.59 23.75 7.36
CA GLY A 385 27.78 24.10 5.94
C GLY A 385 26.70 23.59 4.98
N ASP A 386 26.85 23.90 3.69
CA ASP A 386 25.93 23.46 2.64
C ASP A 386 25.98 21.94 2.50
N SER A 387 24.87 21.29 2.84
CA SER A 387 24.74 19.83 2.76
C SER A 387 23.99 19.38 1.50
N PRO A 388 24.15 18.13 1.05
CA PRO A 388 23.27 17.57 0.03
C PRO A 388 21.80 17.67 0.48
N SER A 389 20.98 18.40 -0.29
CA SER A 389 19.55 18.51 -0.01
C SER A 389 18.83 17.24 -0.46
N LEU A 390 18.08 16.61 0.44
CA LEU A 390 17.13 15.57 0.07
C LEU A 390 15.83 16.25 -0.34
N LYS A 391 15.73 16.59 -1.63
CA LYS A 391 14.52 17.16 -2.20
C LYS A 391 13.61 16.06 -2.68
N ASP A 392 12.33 16.32 -2.64
CA ASP A 392 11.34 15.47 -3.27
C ASP A 392 11.64 15.29 -4.77
N ALA A 393 11.39 14.09 -5.29
CA ALA A 393 11.85 13.67 -6.61
C ALA A 393 10.79 12.89 -7.39
N LEU A 394 10.83 12.98 -8.72
CA LEU A 394 10.06 12.05 -9.56
C LEU A 394 10.69 10.65 -9.49
N SER A 395 9.85 9.63 -9.42
CA SER A 395 10.28 8.23 -9.37
C SER A 395 9.63 7.41 -10.48
N TYR A 396 10.44 6.63 -11.21
CA TYR A 396 10.01 5.70 -12.24
C TYR A 396 10.37 4.28 -11.80
N ASN A 397 9.37 3.43 -11.61
CA ASN A 397 9.59 2.05 -11.18
C ASN A 397 9.34 1.10 -12.35
N LEU A 398 10.22 0.11 -12.50
CA LEU A 398 10.04 -1.00 -13.43
C LEU A 398 10.40 -2.30 -12.71
N GLY A 399 9.52 -3.29 -12.76
CA GLY A 399 9.72 -4.54 -12.05
C GLY A 399 8.97 -5.72 -12.64
N PHE A 400 9.29 -6.90 -12.11
CA PHE A 400 8.53 -8.11 -12.36
C PHE A 400 7.62 -8.39 -11.18
N TRP A 401 6.45 -8.94 -11.46
CA TRP A 401 5.48 -9.37 -10.48
C TRP A 401 5.24 -10.86 -10.62
N PHE A 402 5.51 -11.62 -9.56
CA PHE A 402 5.21 -13.03 -9.46
C PHE A 402 4.06 -13.24 -8.49
N GLY A 403 2.94 -13.76 -8.97
CA GLY A 403 1.71 -13.91 -8.17
C GLY A 403 0.49 -14.26 -9.00
N PHE A 404 -0.55 -14.77 -8.33
CA PHE A 404 -1.77 -15.33 -8.95
C PHE A 404 -2.95 -14.35 -8.92
#